data_AF-A0A350QRP3-F1
#
_entry.id   AF-A0A350QRP3-F1
#
_cell.length_a   1.000
_cell.length_b   1.000
_cell.length_c   1.000
_cell.angle_alpha   90.00
_cell.angle_beta   90.00
_cell.angle_gamma   90.00
#
_symmetry.space_group_name_H-M   'P 1'
#
loop_
_entity.id
_entity.type
_entity.pdbx_description
1 polymer ?
#
loop_
_entity_poly.entity_id
_entity_poly.type
_entity_poly.pdbx_seq_one_letter_code
_entity_poly.pdbx_strand_id
1 'polypeptide(L)'
;KAAGRNAKAAGDRSRLAVAAFDRGLRIQDWSGTRDGRLLNDRLAAAGEAFGRGTELMPHAKNLLDVKHPLSLQATLSLADHCPPETAEAIWMTILSRALSDPRLQPSAGRVVTGMADGRSPELQGMLRQIANSDQKVLAEFALIGLMNSSNGSAKTDAILFAKHPNPTIQSISLVIRALSDEVMTNKQMKELQTIASGGGRVDASIRAIAAWAWLERTGNSDRAIQEIIASD
;
A
#
# COMPACT_ATOMS: atom_id res chain seq x y z
N LYS A 1 35.95 -17.53 5.17
CA LYS A 1 35.36 -17.35 6.54
C LYS A 1 35.12 -15.89 6.93
N ALA A 2 35.99 -14.93 6.56
CA ALA A 2 35.80 -13.50 6.86
C ALA A 2 34.63 -12.84 6.08
N ALA A 3 34.47 -13.15 4.78
CA ALA A 3 33.39 -12.58 3.96
C ALA A 3 31.97 -12.86 4.51
N GLY A 4 31.71 -14.07 5.02
CA GLY A 4 30.43 -14.43 5.63
C GLY A 4 30.18 -13.75 6.98
N ARG A 5 31.23 -13.50 7.78
CA ARG A 5 31.11 -12.73 9.04
C ARG A 5 30.86 -11.25 8.76
N ASN A 6 31.56 -10.70 7.76
CA ASN A 6 31.35 -9.32 7.33
C ASN A 6 29.96 -9.13 6.77
N ALA A 7 29.44 -10.05 5.93
CA ALA A 7 28.06 -10.03 5.41
C ALA A 7 26.99 -10.22 6.49
N LYS A 8 27.28 -10.97 7.57
CA LYS A 8 26.37 -11.13 8.72
C LYS A 8 26.31 -9.86 9.57
N ALA A 9 27.46 -9.35 10.02
CA ALA A 9 27.54 -8.10 10.78
C ALA A 9 26.96 -6.91 9.99
N ALA A 10 27.21 -6.92 8.68
CA ALA A 10 26.60 -6.05 7.71
C ALA A 10 25.06 -6.05 7.70
N GLY A 11 24.47 -7.24 7.58
CA GLY A 11 23.02 -7.44 7.62
C GLY A 11 22.43 -7.01 8.95
N ASP A 12 23.17 -7.24 10.05
CA ASP A 12 22.76 -6.83 11.38
C ASP A 12 22.77 -5.29 11.52
N ARG A 13 23.77 -4.58 10.97
CA ARG A 13 23.81 -3.10 10.94
C ARG A 13 22.66 -2.49 10.13
N SER A 14 22.40 -2.99 8.91
CA SER A 14 21.30 -2.46 8.10
C SER A 14 19.94 -2.67 8.77
N ARG A 15 19.74 -3.83 9.41
CA ARG A 15 18.49 -4.14 10.13
C ARG A 15 18.31 -3.25 11.36
N LEU A 16 19.38 -3.01 12.13
CA LEU A 16 19.33 -2.08 13.26
C LEU A 16 18.98 -0.66 12.80
N ALA A 17 19.56 -0.22 11.68
CA ALA A 17 19.24 1.07 11.09
C ALA A 17 17.77 1.19 10.69
N VAL A 18 17.24 0.17 10.00
CA VAL A 18 15.81 0.11 9.65
C VAL A 18 14.93 0.11 10.90
N ALA A 19 15.29 -0.67 11.92
CA ALA A 19 14.54 -0.73 13.17
C ALA A 19 14.55 0.59 13.97
N ALA A 20 15.54 1.47 13.73
CA ALA A 20 15.57 2.82 14.26
C ALA A 20 14.61 3.74 13.49
N PHE A 21 14.53 3.63 12.16
CA PHE A 21 13.52 4.33 11.36
C PHE A 21 12.10 3.87 11.72
N ASP A 22 11.87 2.57 11.87
CA ASP A 22 10.56 2.02 12.27
C ASP A 22 10.06 2.63 13.59
N ARG A 23 10.99 2.99 14.48
CA ARG A 23 10.72 3.63 15.78
C ARG A 23 10.73 5.17 15.75
N GLY A 24 11.00 5.78 14.60
CA GLY A 24 11.09 7.23 14.47
C GLY A 24 12.26 7.85 15.25
N LEU A 25 13.34 7.10 15.49
CA LEU A 25 14.47 7.58 16.29
C LEU A 25 15.25 8.67 15.54
N ARG A 26 15.35 9.86 16.15
CA ARG A 26 16.08 11.02 15.63
C ARG A 26 17.51 11.08 16.16
N ILE A 27 18.35 10.16 15.68
CA ILE A 27 19.76 10.04 16.08
C ILE A 27 20.63 10.88 15.13
N GLN A 28 21.61 11.60 15.66
CA GLN A 28 22.53 12.42 14.84
C GLN A 28 23.80 11.68 14.42
N ASP A 29 24.29 10.73 15.22
CA ASP A 29 25.48 9.93 14.91
C ASP A 29 25.10 8.54 14.37
N TRP A 30 25.40 8.31 13.09
CA TRP A 30 25.19 7.04 12.40
C TRP A 30 26.51 6.38 11.97
N SER A 31 27.64 6.79 12.53
CA SER A 31 28.98 6.26 12.22
C SER A 31 29.04 4.74 12.34
N GLY A 32 28.39 4.15 13.36
CA GLY A 32 28.32 2.70 13.57
C GLY A 32 27.57 1.92 12.48
N THR A 33 26.76 2.60 11.64
CA THR A 33 26.09 1.99 10.49
C THR A 33 26.99 1.98 9.25
N ARG A 34 27.83 3.01 9.08
CA ARG A 34 28.69 3.19 7.89
C ARG A 34 29.77 2.12 7.84
N ASP A 35 29.89 1.45 6.69
CA ASP A 35 30.90 0.40 6.48
C ASP A 35 31.40 0.29 5.03
N GLY A 36 31.14 1.32 4.22
CA GLY A 36 31.55 1.42 2.82
C GLY A 36 30.63 0.68 1.84
N ARG A 37 29.58 0.02 2.32
CA ARG A 37 28.56 -0.59 1.45
C ARG A 37 27.44 0.40 1.20
N LEU A 38 27.04 0.48 -0.07
CA LEU A 38 26.06 1.44 -0.56
C LEU A 38 24.78 1.50 0.31
N LEU A 39 24.19 0.35 0.65
CA LEU A 39 22.99 0.30 1.50
C LEU A 39 23.20 0.98 2.85
N ASN A 40 24.27 0.63 3.55
CA ASN A 40 24.56 1.16 4.87
C ASN A 40 24.87 2.66 4.83
N ASP A 41 25.61 3.09 3.82
CA ASP A 41 25.96 4.50 3.66
C ASP A 41 24.72 5.35 3.34
N ARG A 42 23.77 4.83 2.55
CA ARG A 42 22.48 5.50 2.29
C ARG A 42 21.57 5.51 3.52
N LEU A 43 21.50 4.40 4.27
CA LEU A 43 20.74 4.33 5.53
C LEU A 43 21.29 5.34 6.55
N ALA A 44 22.61 5.38 6.75
CA ALA A 44 23.25 6.33 7.64
C ALA A 44 22.98 7.79 7.21
N ALA A 45 23.13 8.10 5.91
CA ALA A 45 22.87 9.45 5.42
C ALA A 45 21.41 9.88 5.59
N ALA A 46 20.45 8.99 5.36
CA ALA A 46 19.03 9.26 5.59
C ALA A 46 18.72 9.44 7.09
N GLY A 47 19.37 8.64 7.95
CA GLY A 47 19.22 8.71 9.40
C GLY A 47 19.74 10.00 9.98
N GLU A 48 20.91 10.45 9.52
CA GLU A 48 21.49 11.73 9.88
C GLU A 48 20.61 12.91 9.43
N ALA A 49 20.04 12.84 8.23
CA ALA A 49 19.12 13.86 7.73
C ALA A 49 17.84 13.92 8.58
N PHE A 50 17.29 12.75 8.91
CA PHE A 50 16.11 12.61 9.76
C PHE A 50 16.36 13.15 11.19
N GLY A 51 17.51 12.82 11.78
CA GLY A 51 17.89 13.32 13.10
C GLY A 51 18.14 14.83 13.14
N ARG A 52 18.60 15.42 12.03
CA ARG A 52 18.84 16.87 11.90
C ARG A 52 17.61 17.66 11.44
N GLY A 53 16.52 16.98 11.05
CA GLY A 53 15.34 17.65 10.50
C GLY A 53 15.59 18.35 9.17
N THR A 54 16.56 17.89 8.39
CA THR A 54 16.84 18.45 7.05
C THR A 54 15.92 17.84 6.00
N GLU A 55 15.97 18.34 4.76
CA GLU A 55 15.15 17.84 3.65
C GLU A 55 15.36 16.32 3.42
N LEU A 56 14.27 15.54 3.46
CA LEU A 56 14.34 14.07 3.42
C LEU A 56 14.11 13.48 2.03
N MET A 57 13.56 14.27 1.10
CA MET A 57 13.22 13.79 -0.24
C MET A 57 14.43 13.26 -1.02
N PRO A 58 15.60 13.93 -1.03
CA PRO A 58 16.79 13.40 -1.71
C PRO A 58 17.26 12.09 -1.08
N HIS A 59 17.12 11.94 0.24
CA HIS A 59 17.54 10.73 0.96
C HIS A 59 16.59 9.55 0.71
N ALA A 60 15.28 9.80 0.66
CA ALA A 60 14.28 8.81 0.25
C ALA A 60 14.53 8.29 -1.16
N LYS A 61 14.80 9.19 -2.13
CA LYS A 61 15.16 8.82 -3.52
C LYS A 61 16.43 7.98 -3.57
N ASN A 62 17.49 8.42 -2.87
CA ASN A 62 18.75 7.69 -2.78
C ASN A 62 18.58 6.28 -2.19
N LEU A 63 17.72 6.11 -1.18
CA LEU A 63 17.38 4.79 -0.61
C LEU A 63 16.67 3.90 -1.64
N LEU A 64 15.69 4.44 -2.37
CA LEU A 64 15.00 3.69 -3.43
C LEU A 64 15.97 3.27 -4.56
N ASP A 65 16.96 4.10 -4.88
CA ASP A 65 18.00 3.79 -5.88
C ASP A 65 18.94 2.64 -5.48
N VAL A 66 19.03 2.31 -4.18
CA VAL A 66 19.79 1.13 -3.70
C VAL A 66 19.13 -0.18 -4.14
N LYS A 67 17.84 -0.16 -4.48
CA LYS A 67 17.15 -1.33 -5.05
C LYS A 67 17.14 -2.55 -4.10
N HIS A 68 17.20 -2.33 -2.78
CA HIS A 68 17.26 -3.37 -1.75
C HIS A 68 15.99 -3.36 -0.87
N PRO A 69 15.45 -4.52 -0.42
CA PRO A 69 14.24 -4.55 0.40
C PRO A 69 14.31 -3.69 1.67
N LEU A 70 15.45 -3.71 2.38
CA LEU A 70 15.66 -2.87 3.56
C LEU A 70 15.70 -1.37 3.25
N SER A 71 16.09 -0.96 2.04
CA SER A 71 16.08 0.46 1.69
C SER A 71 14.66 0.93 1.39
N LEU A 72 13.83 0.11 0.74
CA LEU A 72 12.39 0.37 0.60
C LEU A 72 11.72 0.44 1.98
N GLN A 73 11.99 -0.52 2.87
CA GLN A 73 11.45 -0.51 4.22
C GLN A 73 11.84 0.78 4.95
N ALA A 74 13.12 1.18 4.92
CA ALA A 74 13.56 2.44 5.51
C ALA A 74 12.83 3.66 4.90
N THR A 75 12.64 3.70 3.58
CA THR A 75 11.91 4.81 2.93
C THR A 75 10.45 4.88 3.38
N LEU A 76 9.77 3.74 3.49
CA LEU A 76 8.39 3.68 4.00
C LEU A 76 8.33 4.16 5.46
N SER A 77 9.23 3.67 6.31
CA SER A 77 9.27 4.05 7.73
C SER A 77 9.67 5.50 7.94
N LEU A 78 10.53 6.06 7.08
CA LEU A 78 10.79 7.50 7.08
C LEU A 78 9.50 8.28 6.86
N ALA A 79 8.70 7.93 5.86
CA ALA A 79 7.45 8.62 5.57
C ALA A 79 6.48 8.60 6.77
N ASP A 80 6.37 7.47 7.48
CA ASP A 80 5.49 7.33 8.65
C ASP A 80 5.81 8.30 9.80
N HIS A 81 7.05 8.76 9.91
CA HIS A 81 7.51 9.64 11.00
C HIS A 81 7.80 11.07 10.54
N CYS A 82 7.38 11.43 9.33
CA CYS A 82 7.52 12.77 8.76
C CYS A 82 6.24 13.61 8.92
N PRO A 83 6.33 14.95 8.79
CA PRO A 83 5.14 15.78 8.58
C PRO A 83 4.35 15.31 7.35
N PRO A 84 3.00 15.47 7.35
CA PRO A 84 2.13 14.94 6.30
C PRO A 84 2.56 15.27 4.87
N GLU A 85 2.92 16.53 4.61
CA GLU A 85 3.36 16.98 3.27
C GLU A 85 4.62 16.24 2.79
N THR A 86 5.56 15.97 3.69
CA THR A 86 6.79 15.25 3.36
C THR A 86 6.51 13.76 3.19
N ALA A 87 5.67 13.18 4.06
CA ALA A 87 5.25 11.79 3.94
C ALA A 87 4.57 11.53 2.59
N GLU A 88 3.64 12.41 2.21
CA GLU A 88 2.92 12.36 0.95
C GLU A 88 3.86 12.44 -0.26
N ALA A 89 4.81 13.36 -0.26
CA ALA A 89 5.79 13.46 -1.34
C ALA A 89 6.67 12.19 -1.46
N ILE A 90 7.01 11.54 -0.33
CA ILE A 90 7.78 10.28 -0.34
C ILE A 90 6.92 9.15 -0.90
N TRP A 91 5.68 9.04 -0.42
CA TRP A 91 4.69 8.08 -0.88
C TRP A 91 4.39 8.20 -2.38
N MET A 92 4.18 9.42 -2.88
CA MET A 92 4.01 9.70 -4.31
C MET A 92 5.24 9.29 -5.13
N THR A 93 6.45 9.50 -4.59
CA THR A 93 7.68 9.03 -5.24
C THR A 93 7.73 7.50 -5.33
N ILE A 94 7.28 6.78 -4.30
CA ILE A 94 7.20 5.32 -4.31
C ILE A 94 6.19 4.83 -5.36
N LEU A 95 4.96 5.38 -5.36
CA LEU A 95 3.92 4.99 -6.32
C LEU A 95 4.33 5.30 -7.77
N SER A 96 4.89 6.48 -8.01
CA SER A 96 5.38 6.87 -9.33
C SER A 96 6.46 5.90 -9.84
N ARG A 97 7.40 5.50 -8.98
CA ARG A 97 8.42 4.51 -9.37
C ARG A 97 7.85 3.11 -9.54
N ALA A 98 6.82 2.73 -8.78
CA ALA A 98 6.17 1.42 -8.90
C ALA A 98 5.53 1.18 -10.28
N LEU A 99 5.19 2.24 -11.03
CA LEU A 99 4.75 2.15 -12.43
C LEU A 99 5.82 1.55 -13.36
N SER A 100 7.11 1.66 -13.01
CA SER A 100 8.24 1.16 -13.83
C SER A 100 9.13 0.14 -13.11
N ASP A 101 8.98 -0.02 -11.79
CA ASP A 101 9.75 -0.96 -10.97
C ASP A 101 8.82 -1.96 -10.25
N PRO A 102 8.66 -3.19 -10.79
CA PRO A 102 7.79 -4.22 -10.23
C PRO A 102 8.07 -4.55 -8.75
N ARG A 103 9.30 -4.32 -8.28
CA ARG A 103 9.69 -4.63 -6.89
C ARG A 103 9.07 -3.68 -5.88
N LEU A 104 8.62 -2.50 -6.32
CA LEU A 104 7.94 -1.52 -5.48
C LEU A 104 6.43 -1.73 -5.44
N GLN A 105 5.85 -2.45 -6.41
CA GLN A 105 4.40 -2.62 -6.53
C GLN A 105 3.73 -3.22 -5.27
N PRO A 106 4.33 -4.21 -4.56
CA PRO A 106 3.75 -4.71 -3.31
C PRO A 106 3.59 -3.66 -2.21
N SER A 107 4.38 -2.58 -2.24
CA SER A 107 4.24 -1.49 -1.26
C SER A 107 3.08 -0.54 -1.56
N ALA A 108 2.53 -0.58 -2.78
CA ALA A 108 1.48 0.35 -3.20
C ALA A 108 0.23 0.26 -2.33
N GLY A 109 -0.15 -0.93 -1.85
CA GLY A 109 -1.31 -1.07 -0.96
C GLY A 109 -1.15 -0.27 0.33
N ARG A 110 0.00 -0.43 1.02
CA ARG A 110 0.31 0.36 2.23
C ARG A 110 0.32 1.86 1.94
N VAL A 111 0.96 2.25 0.85
CA VAL A 111 1.07 3.67 0.48
C VAL A 111 -0.30 4.29 0.17
N VAL A 112 -1.12 3.59 -0.63
CA VAL A 112 -2.47 4.04 -0.97
C VAL A 112 -3.35 4.13 0.28
N THR A 113 -3.29 3.15 1.20
CA THR A 113 -4.02 3.22 2.48
C THR A 113 -3.64 4.48 3.28
N GLY A 114 -2.33 4.71 3.49
CA GLY A 114 -1.85 5.87 4.24
C GLY A 114 -2.26 7.22 3.62
N MET A 115 -2.17 7.33 2.30
CA MET A 115 -2.58 8.54 1.57
C MET A 115 -4.11 8.74 1.58
N ALA A 116 -4.89 7.66 1.46
CA ALA A 116 -6.35 7.69 1.45
C ALA A 116 -6.94 8.13 2.79
N ASP A 117 -6.36 7.65 3.89
CA ASP A 117 -6.72 8.06 5.25
C ASP A 117 -6.34 9.53 5.52
N GLY A 118 -5.25 10.02 4.90
CA GLY A 118 -4.82 11.42 4.95
C GLY A 118 -5.58 12.39 4.04
N ARG A 119 -6.53 11.92 3.22
CA ARG A 119 -7.31 12.72 2.25
C ARG A 119 -6.47 13.46 1.20
N SER A 120 -5.37 12.87 0.73
CA SER A 120 -4.50 13.45 -0.31
C SER A 120 -5.24 13.65 -1.65
N PRO A 121 -5.38 14.90 -2.16
CA PRO A 121 -5.92 15.14 -3.51
C PRO A 121 -5.07 14.53 -4.63
N GLU A 122 -3.75 14.49 -4.45
CA GLU A 122 -2.75 14.01 -5.40
C GLU A 122 -2.89 12.51 -5.65
N LEU A 123 -3.38 11.76 -4.65
CA LEU A 123 -3.65 10.34 -4.75
C LEU A 123 -4.58 10.01 -5.92
N GLN A 124 -5.66 10.77 -6.14
CA GLN A 124 -6.58 10.51 -7.26
C GLN A 124 -5.89 10.60 -8.61
N GLY A 125 -4.97 11.56 -8.79
CA GLY A 125 -4.17 11.70 -9.99
C GLY A 125 -3.31 10.46 -10.25
N MET A 126 -2.65 9.97 -9.20
CA MET A 126 -1.85 8.74 -9.26
C MET A 126 -2.70 7.50 -9.53
N LEU A 127 -3.86 7.35 -8.87
CA LEU A 127 -4.78 6.24 -9.09
C LEU A 127 -5.29 6.20 -10.54
N ARG A 128 -5.56 7.36 -11.16
CA ARG A 128 -5.89 7.44 -12.59
C ARG A 128 -4.74 6.96 -13.47
N GLN A 129 -3.50 7.30 -13.15
CA GLN A 129 -2.34 6.80 -13.90
C GLN A 129 -2.22 5.28 -13.77
N ILE A 130 -2.35 4.74 -12.55
CA ILE A 130 -2.31 3.30 -12.29
C ILE A 130 -3.44 2.58 -13.03
N ALA A 131 -4.67 3.09 -12.96
CA ALA A 131 -5.85 2.50 -13.61
C ALA A 131 -5.76 2.48 -15.14
N ASN A 132 -4.97 3.37 -15.75
CA ASN A 132 -4.74 3.41 -17.19
C ASN A 132 -3.43 2.72 -17.61
N SER A 133 -2.66 2.20 -16.66
CA SER A 133 -1.42 1.46 -16.94
C SER A 133 -1.71 -0.02 -17.28
N ASP A 134 -0.71 -0.71 -17.83
CA ASP A 134 -0.74 -2.16 -18.02
C ASP A 134 -0.31 -2.96 -16.77
N GLN A 135 0.01 -2.26 -15.67
CA GLN A 135 0.56 -2.82 -14.44
C GLN A 135 -0.53 -3.42 -13.55
N LYS A 136 -0.99 -4.62 -13.92
CA LYS A 136 -2.07 -5.35 -13.21
C LYS A 136 -1.80 -5.51 -11.70
N VAL A 137 -0.60 -5.94 -11.35
CA VAL A 137 -0.21 -6.19 -9.94
C VAL A 137 -0.23 -4.88 -9.14
N LEU A 138 0.26 -3.78 -9.71
CA LEU A 138 0.19 -2.46 -9.08
C LEU A 138 -1.25 -2.02 -8.86
N ALA A 139 -2.13 -2.19 -9.85
CA ALA A 139 -3.55 -1.86 -9.74
C ALA A 139 -4.26 -2.69 -8.66
N GLU A 140 -3.97 -3.99 -8.57
CA GLU A 140 -4.50 -4.86 -7.50
C GLU A 140 -4.06 -4.38 -6.11
N PHE A 141 -2.76 -4.11 -5.91
CA PHE A 141 -2.29 -3.59 -4.63
C PHE A 141 -2.88 -2.21 -4.30
N ALA A 142 -3.01 -1.31 -5.28
CA ALA A 142 -3.64 -0.01 -5.08
C ALA A 142 -5.11 -0.15 -4.64
N LEU A 143 -5.88 -1.03 -5.30
CA LEU A 143 -7.25 -1.33 -4.92
C LEU A 143 -7.35 -1.94 -3.51
N ILE A 144 -6.47 -2.88 -3.14
CA ILE A 144 -6.40 -3.41 -1.78
C ILE A 144 -6.12 -2.29 -0.78
N GLY A 145 -5.26 -1.32 -1.14
CA GLY A 145 -5.00 -0.14 -0.32
C GLY A 145 -6.25 0.71 -0.06
N LEU A 146 -7.06 0.95 -1.10
CA LEU A 146 -8.35 1.64 -0.97
C LEU A 146 -9.35 0.84 -0.13
N MET A 147 -9.41 -0.48 -0.32
CA MET A 147 -10.29 -1.37 0.44
C MET A 147 -10.02 -1.30 1.95
N ASN A 148 -8.74 -1.24 2.32
CA ASN A 148 -8.27 -1.21 3.70
C ASN A 148 -8.31 0.19 4.35
N SER A 149 -8.57 1.25 3.57
CA SER A 149 -8.69 2.59 4.12
C SER A 149 -9.91 2.70 5.03
N SER A 150 -9.71 3.36 6.17
CA SER A 150 -10.77 3.73 7.10
C SER A 150 -11.66 4.85 6.57
N ASN A 151 -11.17 5.59 5.58
CA ASN A 151 -11.90 6.65 4.93
C ASN A 151 -12.87 6.09 3.88
N GLY A 152 -14.15 6.00 4.25
CA GLY A 152 -15.22 5.52 3.35
C GLY A 152 -15.32 6.29 2.03
N SER A 153 -14.97 7.60 2.01
CA SER A 153 -14.98 8.37 0.76
C SER A 153 -13.86 7.95 -0.18
N ALA A 154 -12.70 7.52 0.33
CA ALA A 154 -11.60 7.07 -0.51
C ALA A 154 -11.93 5.77 -1.26
N LYS A 155 -12.79 4.91 -0.69
CA LYS A 155 -13.29 3.71 -1.38
C LYS A 155 -14.02 4.03 -2.68
N THR A 156 -14.61 5.23 -2.80
CA THR A 156 -15.27 5.67 -4.04
C THR A 156 -14.28 5.87 -5.19
N ASP A 157 -13.01 6.15 -4.91
CA ASP A 157 -11.96 6.29 -5.94
C ASP A 157 -11.68 4.98 -6.69
N ALA A 158 -12.13 3.84 -6.16
CA ALA A 158 -12.10 2.58 -6.89
C ALA A 158 -12.89 2.65 -8.21
N ILE A 159 -13.81 3.62 -8.38
CA ILE A 159 -14.51 3.89 -9.67
C ILE A 159 -13.54 4.12 -10.83
N LEU A 160 -12.35 4.66 -10.55
CA LEU A 160 -11.33 4.92 -11.56
C LEU A 160 -10.90 3.64 -12.30
N PHE A 161 -11.04 2.49 -11.65
CA PHE A 161 -10.69 1.16 -12.16
C PHE A 161 -11.86 0.42 -12.84
N ALA A 162 -13.07 0.99 -12.85
CA ALA A 162 -14.27 0.31 -13.36
C ALA A 162 -14.20 -0.05 -14.85
N LYS A 163 -13.36 0.65 -15.62
CA LYS A 163 -13.14 0.41 -17.06
C LYS A 163 -11.79 -0.25 -17.36
N HIS A 164 -11.08 -0.74 -16.35
CA HIS A 164 -9.76 -1.35 -16.53
C HIS A 164 -9.84 -2.58 -17.45
N PRO A 165 -8.90 -2.82 -18.38
CA PRO A 165 -8.99 -3.93 -19.34
C PRO A 165 -8.98 -5.34 -18.71
N ASN A 166 -8.52 -5.45 -17.46
CA ASN A 166 -8.54 -6.71 -16.69
C ASN A 166 -9.86 -6.88 -15.91
N PRO A 167 -10.66 -7.94 -16.17
CA PRO A 167 -11.91 -8.21 -15.46
C PRO A 167 -11.74 -8.40 -13.95
N THR A 168 -10.64 -9.00 -13.47
CA THR A 168 -10.39 -9.15 -12.03
C THR A 168 -10.31 -7.80 -11.32
N ILE A 169 -9.65 -6.82 -11.94
CA ILE A 169 -9.54 -5.46 -11.41
C ILE A 169 -10.90 -4.76 -11.41
N GLN A 170 -11.73 -4.97 -12.45
CA GLN A 170 -13.10 -4.47 -12.46
C GLN A 170 -13.94 -5.08 -11.32
N SER A 171 -13.82 -6.39 -11.08
CA SER A 171 -14.51 -7.07 -9.98
C SER A 171 -14.07 -6.54 -8.61
N ILE A 172 -12.77 -6.40 -8.36
CA ILE A 172 -12.25 -5.86 -7.09
C ILE A 172 -12.74 -4.41 -6.91
N SER A 173 -12.68 -3.59 -7.95
CA SER A 173 -13.21 -2.21 -7.95
C SER A 173 -14.70 -2.16 -7.56
N LEU A 174 -15.52 -3.05 -8.14
CA LEU A 174 -16.94 -3.14 -7.82
C LEU A 174 -17.18 -3.52 -6.35
N VAL A 175 -16.43 -4.50 -5.83
CA VAL A 175 -16.54 -4.94 -4.43
C VAL A 175 -16.18 -3.80 -3.48
N ILE A 176 -15.09 -3.07 -3.74
CA ILE A 176 -14.68 -1.94 -2.88
C ILE A 176 -15.73 -0.84 -2.86
N ARG A 177 -16.31 -0.52 -4.01
CA ARG A 177 -17.39 0.46 -4.12
C ARG A 177 -18.65 0.00 -3.36
N ALA A 178 -18.94 -1.29 -3.36
CA ALA A 178 -20.03 -1.85 -2.59
C ALA A 178 -19.85 -1.66 -1.07
N LEU A 179 -18.62 -1.54 -0.57
CA LEU A 179 -18.29 -1.23 0.84
C LEU A 179 -18.39 0.27 1.19
N SER A 180 -18.75 1.12 0.23
CA SER A 180 -18.99 2.56 0.45
C SER A 180 -20.48 2.88 0.41
N ASP A 181 -20.87 4.11 0.71
CA ASP A 181 -22.27 4.57 0.62
C ASP A 181 -22.74 4.80 -0.84
N GLU A 182 -21.96 4.38 -1.84
CA GLU A 182 -22.32 4.55 -3.25
C GLU A 182 -23.62 3.80 -3.59
N VAL A 183 -24.54 4.47 -4.29
CA VAL A 183 -25.76 3.85 -4.82
C VAL A 183 -25.41 2.97 -6.01
N MET A 184 -25.68 1.67 -5.90
CA MET A 184 -25.40 0.68 -6.95
C MET A 184 -26.60 0.50 -7.87
N THR A 185 -26.34 0.44 -9.18
CA THR A 185 -27.35 0.08 -10.18
C THR A 185 -27.74 -1.40 -10.09
N ASN A 186 -28.93 -1.76 -10.61
CA ASN A 186 -29.36 -3.16 -10.69
C ASN A 186 -28.35 -4.07 -11.39
N LYS A 187 -27.67 -3.58 -12.42
CA LYS A 187 -26.62 -4.32 -13.13
C LYS A 187 -25.42 -4.59 -12.21
N GLN A 188 -24.99 -3.58 -11.46
CA GLN A 188 -23.89 -3.70 -10.50
C GLN A 188 -24.25 -4.63 -9.33
N MET A 189 -25.50 -4.58 -8.84
CA MET A 189 -25.98 -5.50 -7.80
C MET A 189 -25.99 -6.95 -8.28
N LYS A 190 -26.41 -7.22 -9.52
CA LYS A 190 -26.31 -8.56 -10.13
C LYS A 190 -24.88 -9.04 -10.28
N GLU A 191 -23.98 -8.16 -10.71
CA GLU A 191 -22.56 -8.50 -10.83
C GLU A 191 -21.94 -8.80 -9.46
N LEU A 192 -22.26 -8.01 -8.43
CA LEU A 192 -21.82 -8.26 -7.05
C LEU A 192 -22.32 -9.62 -6.54
N GLN A 193 -23.58 -9.97 -6.81
CA GLN A 193 -24.14 -11.28 -6.49
C GLN A 193 -23.41 -12.43 -7.20
N THR A 194 -23.08 -12.25 -8.49
CA THR A 194 -22.29 -13.22 -9.26
C THR A 194 -20.92 -13.41 -8.63
N ILE A 195 -20.24 -12.34 -8.21
CA ILE A 195 -18.96 -12.43 -7.52
C ILE A 195 -19.11 -13.17 -6.19
N ALA A 196 -20.09 -12.79 -5.36
CA ALA A 196 -20.37 -13.40 -4.06
C ALA A 196 -20.63 -14.92 -4.15
N SER A 197 -21.34 -15.36 -5.18
CA SER A 197 -21.63 -16.78 -5.44
C SER A 197 -20.47 -17.55 -6.09
N GLY A 198 -19.35 -16.88 -6.38
CA GLY A 198 -18.13 -17.51 -6.91
C GLY A 198 -17.98 -17.47 -8.42
N GLY A 199 -18.85 -16.76 -9.14
CA GLY A 199 -18.75 -16.52 -10.59
C GLY A 199 -17.72 -15.45 -11.00
N GLY A 200 -17.07 -14.77 -10.05
CA GLY A 200 -16.03 -13.77 -10.29
C GLY A 200 -14.62 -14.37 -10.38
N ARG A 201 -13.72 -13.73 -11.16
CA ARG A 201 -12.29 -14.08 -11.23
C ARG A 201 -11.50 -13.48 -10.06
N VAL A 202 -11.99 -13.71 -8.84
CA VAL A 202 -11.41 -13.20 -7.59
C VAL A 202 -11.16 -14.33 -6.59
N ASP A 203 -10.22 -14.10 -5.68
CA ASP A 203 -9.90 -15.06 -4.62
C ASP A 203 -11.03 -15.21 -3.59
N ALA A 204 -10.86 -16.16 -2.68
CA ALA A 204 -11.85 -16.47 -1.64
C ALA A 204 -12.08 -15.31 -0.66
N SER A 205 -11.05 -14.51 -0.37
CA SER A 205 -11.16 -13.37 0.56
C SER A 205 -12.00 -12.26 -0.05
N ILE A 206 -11.73 -11.86 -1.30
CA ILE A 206 -12.52 -10.87 -2.02
C ILE A 206 -13.97 -11.36 -2.22
N ARG A 207 -14.15 -12.65 -2.46
CA ARG A 207 -15.48 -13.27 -2.56
C ARG A 207 -16.27 -13.18 -1.26
N ALA A 208 -15.64 -13.45 -0.12
CA ALA A 208 -16.28 -13.32 1.19
C ALA A 208 -16.70 -11.87 1.47
N ILE A 209 -15.83 -10.91 1.13
CA ILE A 209 -16.13 -9.47 1.23
C ILE A 209 -17.30 -9.09 0.31
N ALA A 210 -17.33 -9.61 -0.92
CA ALA A 210 -18.43 -9.39 -1.86
C ALA A 210 -19.76 -9.95 -1.35
N ALA A 211 -19.74 -11.15 -0.76
CA ALA A 211 -20.92 -11.78 -0.16
C ALA A 211 -21.46 -10.96 1.01
N TRP A 212 -20.58 -10.50 1.90
CA TRP A 212 -20.96 -9.61 3.00
C TRP A 212 -21.58 -8.31 2.49
N ALA A 213 -20.92 -7.62 1.55
CA ALA A 213 -21.42 -6.37 0.97
C ALA A 213 -22.77 -6.55 0.26
N TRP A 214 -23.00 -7.70 -0.39
CA TRP A 214 -24.28 -8.01 -1.02
C TRP A 214 -25.40 -8.25 0.02
N LEU A 215 -25.10 -8.96 1.11
CA LEU A 215 -26.06 -9.20 2.20
C LEU A 215 -26.48 -7.89 2.89
N GLU A 216 -25.52 -7.02 3.20
CA GLU A 216 -25.80 -5.70 3.79
C GLU A 216 -26.70 -4.87 2.86
N ARG A 217 -26.37 -4.81 1.56
CA ARG A 217 -27.13 -4.03 0.58
C ARG A 217 -28.52 -4.58 0.26
N THR A 218 -28.78 -5.84 0.58
CA THR A 218 -30.09 -6.48 0.41
C THR A 218 -30.87 -6.59 1.71
N GLY A 219 -30.34 -6.08 2.83
CA GLY A 219 -30.99 -6.13 4.14
C GLY A 219 -31.06 -7.55 4.74
N ASN A 220 -30.20 -8.46 4.29
CA ASN A 220 -30.20 -9.86 4.70
C ASN A 220 -29.04 -10.22 5.65
N SER A 221 -28.24 -9.23 6.09
CA SER A 221 -27.09 -9.44 6.98
C SER A 221 -27.48 -10.11 8.30
N ASP A 222 -28.52 -9.62 8.97
CA ASP A 222 -28.94 -10.12 10.29
C ASP A 222 -29.44 -11.56 10.21
N ARG A 223 -30.19 -11.88 9.16
CA ARG A 223 -30.66 -13.25 8.88
C ARG A 223 -29.49 -14.19 8.64
N ALA A 224 -28.50 -13.78 7.84
CA ALA A 224 -27.32 -14.59 7.57
C ALA A 224 -26.51 -14.85 8.86
N ILE A 225 -26.35 -13.85 9.74
CA ILE A 225 -25.70 -14.03 11.05
C ILE A 225 -26.47 -15.05 11.91
N GLN A 226 -27.80 -14.94 11.97
CA GLN A 226 -28.62 -15.87 12.74
C GLN A 226 -28.51 -17.31 12.24
N GLU A 227 -28.49 -17.51 10.92
CA GLU A 227 -28.32 -18.84 10.32
C GLU A 227 -26.94 -19.45 10.65
N ILE A 228 -25.87 -18.64 10.70
CA ILE A 228 -24.53 -19.10 11.12
C ILE A 228 -24.51 -19.49 12.59
N ILE A 229 -25.02 -18.63 13.48
CA ILE A 229 -25.03 -18.91 14.94
C ILE A 229 -25.88 -20.14 15.27
N ALA A 230 -26.97 -20.39 14.52
CA ALA A 230 -27.85 -21.52 14.73
C ALA A 230 -27.35 -22.85 14.10
N SER A 231 -26.29 -22.79 13.27
CA SER A 231 -25.71 -23.98 12.62
C SER A 231 -24.45 -24.51 13.31
N ASP A 232 -23.96 -23.81 14.35
CA ASP A 232 -22.98 -24.27 15.33
C ASP A 232 -23.66 -24.91 16.56
#